data_AF-B2WIA4-F1
#
_entry.id   AF-B2WIA4-F1
#
_cell.length_a   1.000
_cell.length_b   1.000
_cell.length_c   1.000
_cell.angle_alpha   90.00
_cell.angle_beta   90.00
_cell.angle_gamma   90.00
#
_symmetry.space_group_name_H-M   'P 1'
#
loop_
_entity.id
_entity.type
_entity.pdbx_description
1 polymer ?
#
loop_
_entity_poly.entity_id
_entity_poly.type
_entity_poly.pdbx_seq_one_letter_code
_entity_poly.pdbx_strand_id
1 'polypeptide(L)'
;MAELGAIASVVQLVDVALRVSGEVCSFLDAYKDTAYDVKFLRDISRDVEANVRNLRRYILKFKKSTNAVEESEVLSEAVIGAFLGYDDDILAAKRLLPAKPVEKIK
;
A
#
# COMPACT_ATOMS: atom_id res chain seq x y z
N MET A 1 10.99 -53.76 -20.84
CA MET A 1 11.63 -53.17 -19.64
C MET A 1 12.03 -51.70 -19.85
N ALA A 2 12.77 -51.35 -20.91
CA ALA A 2 13.16 -49.96 -21.19
C ALA A 2 11.98 -49.00 -21.46
N GLU A 3 10.95 -49.46 -22.18
CA GLU A 3 9.74 -48.65 -22.48
C GLU A 3 8.95 -48.27 -21.22
N LEU A 4 8.84 -49.18 -20.25
CA LEU A 4 8.16 -48.89 -18.98
C LEU A 4 8.93 -47.85 -18.15
N GLY A 5 10.26 -47.86 -18.20
CA GLY A 5 11.10 -46.84 -17.56
C GLY A 5 10.97 -45.47 -18.23
N ALA A 6 10.87 -45.43 -19.57
CA ALA A 6 10.61 -44.20 -20.31
C ALA A 6 9.23 -43.62 -19.98
N ILE A 7 8.18 -44.45 -19.94
CA ILE A 7 6.82 -44.04 -19.57
C ILE A 7 6.79 -43.49 -18.14
N ALA A 8 7.42 -44.17 -17.17
CA ALA A 8 7.48 -43.68 -15.79
C ALA A 8 8.17 -42.31 -15.69
N SER A 9 9.25 -42.10 -16.45
CA SER A 9 9.97 -40.82 -16.48
C SER A 9 9.11 -39.70 -17.10
N VAL A 10 8.36 -40.00 -18.16
CA VAL A 10 7.43 -39.05 -18.78
C VAL A 10 6.29 -38.68 -17.81
N VAL A 11 5.71 -39.66 -17.11
CA VAL A 11 4.66 -39.42 -16.12
C VAL A 11 5.16 -38.53 -14.98
N GLN A 12 6.38 -38.78 -14.48
CA GLN A 12 6.99 -37.92 -13.45
C GLN A 12 7.21 -36.50 -13.95
N LEU A 13 7.67 -36.33 -15.19
CA LEU A 13 7.87 -35.01 -15.78
C LEU A 13 6.54 -34.24 -15.92
N VAL A 14 5.48 -34.94 -16.33
CA VAL A 14 4.13 -34.36 -16.45
C VAL A 14 3.57 -33.96 -15.08
N ASP A 15 3.76 -34.79 -14.04
CA ASP A 15 3.33 -34.45 -12.66
C ASP A 15 4.02 -33.18 -12.15
N VAL A 16 5.34 -33.08 -12.34
CA VAL A 16 6.11 -31.88 -11.96
C VAL A 16 5.62 -30.65 -12.74
N ALA A 17 5.42 -30.78 -14.06
CA ALA A 17 4.96 -29.68 -14.89
C ALA A 17 3.57 -29.18 -14.46
N LEU A 18 2.64 -30.09 -14.12
CA LEU A 18 1.31 -29.73 -13.64
C LEU A 18 1.36 -29.01 -12.28
N ARG A 19 2.21 -29.47 -11.36
CA ARG A 19 2.39 -28.83 -10.05
C ARG A 19 2.94 -27.42 -10.19
N VAL A 20 4.00 -27.25 -10.97
CA VAL A 20 4.59 -25.94 -11.25
C VAL A 20 3.59 -25.02 -11.94
N SER A 21 2.82 -25.53 -12.90
CA SER A 21 1.76 -24.74 -13.55
C SER A 21 0.69 -24.29 -12.55
N GLY A 22 0.30 -25.15 -11.60
CA GLY A 22 -0.64 -24.79 -10.54
C GLY A 22 -0.12 -23.68 -9.65
N GLU A 23 1.15 -23.77 -9.21
CA GLU A 23 1.80 -22.74 -8.40
C GLU A 23 1.92 -21.40 -9.13
N VAL A 24 2.29 -21.42 -10.42
CA VAL A 24 2.36 -20.22 -11.26
C VAL A 24 0.98 -19.59 -11.42
N CYS A 25 -0.08 -20.39 -11.65
CA CYS A 25 -1.43 -19.88 -11.74
C CYS A 25 -1.90 -19.25 -10.41
N SER A 26 -1.65 -19.91 -9.27
CA SER A 26 -1.97 -19.35 -7.95
C SER A 26 -1.20 -18.06 -7.66
N PHE A 27 0.07 -17.97 -8.05
CA PHE A 27 0.85 -16.75 -7.96
C PHE A 27 0.23 -15.65 -8.83
N LEU A 28 -0.08 -15.92 -10.10
CA LEU A 28 -0.70 -14.94 -10.99
C LEU A 28 -2.07 -14.48 -10.49
N ASP A 29 -2.90 -15.36 -9.94
CA ASP A 29 -4.19 -15.00 -9.36
C ASP A 29 -4.03 -14.12 -8.12
N ALA A 30 -3.07 -14.42 -7.24
CA ALA A 30 -2.77 -13.57 -6.07
C ALA A 30 -2.29 -12.16 -6.48
N TYR A 31 -1.63 -12.04 -7.63
CA TYR A 31 -1.12 -10.76 -8.14
C TYR A 31 -2.04 -10.08 -9.17
N LYS A 32 -3.14 -10.73 -9.55
CA LYS A 32 -4.04 -10.29 -10.62
C LYS A 32 -4.63 -8.91 -10.34
N ASP A 33 -4.99 -8.67 -9.09
CA ASP A 33 -5.62 -7.44 -8.65
C ASP A 33 -4.64 -6.44 -8.02
N THR A 34 -3.35 -6.77 -7.92
CA THR A 34 -2.35 -5.89 -7.29
C THR A 34 -2.27 -4.51 -7.96
N ALA A 35 -2.48 -4.42 -9.28
CA ALA A 35 -2.53 -3.14 -9.96
C ALA A 35 -3.74 -2.28 -9.54
N TYR A 36 -4.89 -2.93 -9.32
CA TYR A 36 -6.09 -2.29 -8.79
C TYR A 36 -5.87 -1.89 -7.33
N ASP A 37 -5.34 -2.77 -6.49
CA ASP A 37 -5.07 -2.51 -5.08
C ASP A 37 -4.07 -1.36 -4.90
N VAL A 38 -2.99 -1.34 -5.67
CA VAL A 38 -2.01 -0.23 -5.66
C VAL A 38 -2.67 1.08 -6.08
N LYS A 39 -3.57 1.07 -7.06
CA LYS A 39 -4.33 2.26 -7.46
C LYS A 39 -5.27 2.70 -6.33
N PHE A 40 -6.03 1.78 -5.75
CA PHE A 40 -6.95 2.03 -4.65
C PHE A 40 -6.23 2.61 -3.42
N LEU A 41 -5.09 2.02 -3.03
CA LEU A 41 -4.25 2.52 -1.95
C LEU A 41 -3.71 3.93 -2.24
N ARG A 42 -3.34 4.23 -3.49
CA ARG A 42 -2.93 5.60 -3.86
C ARG A 42 -4.07 6.60 -3.76
N ASP A 43 -5.27 6.22 -4.21
CA ASP A 43 -6.45 7.08 -4.16
C ASP A 43 -6.83 7.38 -2.71
N ILE A 44 -6.88 6.36 -1.84
CA ILE A 44 -7.09 6.54 -0.40
C ILE A 44 -5.98 7.39 0.22
N SER A 45 -4.71 7.09 -0.07
CA SER A 45 -3.58 7.83 0.50
C SER A 45 -3.64 9.31 0.15
N ARG A 46 -4.09 9.66 -1.06
CA ARG A 46 -4.27 11.05 -1.48
C ARG A 46 -5.36 11.76 -0.66
N ASP A 47 -6.48 11.08 -0.41
CA ASP A 47 -7.60 11.65 0.33
C ASP A 47 -7.24 11.81 1.82
N VAL A 48 -6.55 10.81 2.40
CA VAL A 48 -5.99 10.89 3.76
C VAL A 48 -4.98 12.04 3.86
N GLU A 49 -4.04 12.17 2.92
CA GLU A 49 -3.06 13.26 2.89
C GLU A 49 -3.75 14.65 2.88
N ALA A 50 -4.82 14.81 2.08
CA ALA A 50 -5.56 16.06 2.04
C ALA A 50 -6.18 16.40 3.41
N ASN A 51 -6.75 15.40 4.08
CA ASN A 51 -7.33 15.57 5.42
C ASN A 51 -6.27 15.90 6.47
N VAL A 52 -5.14 15.19 6.48
CA VAL A 52 -4.05 15.45 7.43
C VAL A 52 -3.44 16.83 7.20
N ARG A 53 -3.27 17.25 5.93
CA ARG A 53 -2.79 18.59 5.60
C ARG A 53 -3.75 19.68 6.12
N ASN A 54 -5.06 19.45 6.01
CA ASN A 54 -6.06 20.37 6.54
C ASN A 54 -5.99 20.42 8.08
N LEU A 55 -5.84 19.27 8.73
CA LEU A 55 -5.69 19.18 10.18
C LEU A 55 -4.43 19.87 10.68
N ARG A 56 -3.28 19.65 10.03
CA ARG A 56 -2.03 20.35 10.32
C ARG A 56 -2.19 21.86 10.18
N ARG A 57 -2.87 22.32 9.12
CA ARG A 57 -3.15 23.75 8.93
C ARG A 57 -4.06 24.30 10.04
N TYR A 58 -5.06 23.53 10.47
CA TYR A 58 -5.92 23.90 11.58
C TYR A 58 -5.12 24.05 12.88
N ILE A 59 -4.31 23.05 13.24
CA ILE A 59 -3.43 23.08 14.42
C ILE A 59 -2.48 24.28 14.38
N LEU A 60 -1.87 24.58 13.23
CA LEU A 60 -0.95 25.71 13.08
C LEU A 60 -1.67 27.06 13.23
N LYS A 61 -2.91 27.19 12.75
CA LYS A 61 -3.73 28.39 12.95
C LYS A 61 -4.17 28.53 14.41
N PHE A 62 -4.56 27.42 15.01
CA PHE A 62 -4.95 27.32 16.41
C PHE A 62 -3.82 27.81 17.33
N LYS A 63 -2.59 27.30 17.14
CA LYS A 63 -1.40 27.77 17.90
C LYS A 63 -1.09 29.26 17.77
N LYS A 64 -1.54 29.91 16.68
CA LYS A 64 -1.32 31.34 16.44
C LYS A 64 -2.47 32.22 16.92
N SER A 65 -3.61 31.63 17.30
CA SER A 65 -4.76 32.41 17.77
C SER A 65 -4.51 32.90 19.19
N THR A 66 -4.99 34.11 19.51
CA THR A 66 -4.91 34.67 20.87
C THR A 66 -5.71 33.85 21.88
N ASN A 67 -6.68 33.05 21.39
CA ASN A 67 -7.51 32.14 22.18
C ASN A 67 -6.83 30.79 22.47
N ALA A 68 -5.61 30.57 21.97
CA ALA A 68 -4.88 29.33 22.21
C ALA A 68 -4.67 29.02 23.70
N VAL A 69 -4.70 30.02 24.59
CA VAL A 69 -4.54 29.80 26.04
C VAL A 69 -5.81 29.25 26.70
N GLU A 70 -7.01 29.67 26.25
CA GLU A 70 -8.29 29.13 26.75
C GLU A 70 -8.67 27.82 26.04
N GLU A 71 -8.38 27.68 24.75
CA GLU A 71 -8.67 26.44 24.01
C GLU A 71 -7.56 25.37 24.13
N SER A 72 -6.37 25.69 24.65
CA SER A 72 -5.31 24.67 24.89
C SER A 72 -5.72 23.62 25.93
N GLU A 73 -6.74 23.89 26.76
CA GLU A 73 -7.37 22.83 27.56
C GLU A 73 -8.12 21.80 26.68
N VAL A 74 -8.56 22.19 25.47
CA VAL A 74 -9.34 21.36 24.53
C VAL A 74 -8.46 20.43 23.69
N LEU A 75 -7.23 20.82 23.35
CA LEU A 75 -6.27 20.00 22.59
C LEU A 75 -4.91 19.98 23.28
N SER A 76 -4.63 18.92 24.04
CA SER A 76 -3.33 18.76 24.71
C SER A 76 -2.17 18.69 23.72
N GLU A 77 -0.98 19.10 24.16
CA GLU A 77 0.24 19.03 23.34
C GLU A 77 0.52 17.61 22.83
N ALA A 78 0.16 16.58 23.61
CA ALA A 78 0.27 15.19 23.21
C ALA A 78 -0.60 14.87 21.98
N VAL A 79 -1.84 15.38 21.94
CA VAL A 79 -2.74 15.20 20.79
C VAL A 79 -2.22 15.95 19.57
N ILE A 80 -1.71 17.17 19.75
CA ILE A 80 -1.06 17.94 18.68
C ILE A 80 0.17 17.20 18.14
N GLY A 81 1.00 16.65 19.02
CA GLY A 81 2.17 15.85 18.66
C GLY A 81 1.81 14.59 17.88
N ALA A 82 0.78 13.86 18.32
CA ALA A 82 0.27 12.68 17.61
C ALA A 82 -0.21 13.01 16.20
N PHE A 83 -0.91 14.13 16.00
CA PHE A 83 -1.35 14.55 14.67
C PHE A 83 -0.22 14.97 13.74
N LEU A 84 0.84 15.58 14.28
CA LEU A 84 2.03 15.89 13.48
C LEU A 84 2.79 14.62 13.09
N GLY A 85 2.94 13.67 14.01
CA GLY A 85 3.55 12.36 13.71
C GLY A 85 2.76 11.57 12.65
N TYR A 86 1.43 11.63 12.70
CA TYR A 86 0.57 11.00 11.70
C TYR A 86 0.76 11.56 10.28
N ASP A 87 1.07 12.86 10.12
CA ASP A 87 1.42 13.46 8.82
C ASP A 87 2.70 12.85 8.25
N ASP A 88 3.71 12.68 9.09
CA ASP A 88 4.99 12.08 8.69
C ASP A 88 4.81 10.59 8.32
N ASP A 89 3.99 9.84 9.07
CA ASP A 89 3.68 8.45 8.79
C ASP A 89 2.96 8.26 7.45
N ILE A 90 1.98 9.11 7.14
CA ILE A 90 1.26 9.07 5.86
C ILE A 90 2.19 9.40 4.69
N LEU A 91 3.09 10.37 4.86
CA LEU A 91 4.11 10.69 3.85
C LEU A 91 5.09 9.52 3.64
N ALA A 92 5.48 8.82 4.70
CA ALA A 92 6.33 7.64 4.62
C ALA A 92 5.61 6.48 3.91
N ALA A 93 4.37 6.18 4.29
CA ALA A 93 3.55 5.12 3.69
C ALA A 93 3.35 5.34 2.18
N LYS A 94 3.13 6.59 1.75
CA LYS A 94 3.01 6.92 0.32
C LYS A 94 4.27 6.62 -0.48
N ARG A 95 5.46 6.75 0.11
CA ARG A 95 6.74 6.44 -0.54
C ARG A 95 6.96 4.94 -0.73
N LEU A 96 6.27 4.10 0.02
CA LEU A 96 6.31 2.64 -0.14
C LEU A 96 5.51 2.16 -1.35
N LEU A 97 4.54 2.96 -1.81
CA LEU A 97 3.76 2.62 -2.99
C LEU A 97 4.63 2.75 -4.25
N PRO A 98 4.55 1.79 -5.20
CA PRO A 98 5.25 1.88 -6.47
C PRO A 98 4.99 3.22 -7.16
N ALA A 99 5.87 3.68 -8.04
CA ALA A 99 5.60 4.87 -8.85
C ALA A 99 4.46 4.61 -9.85
N LYS A 100 3.70 5.64 -10.23
CA LYS A 100 2.68 5.50 -11.28
C LYS A 100 3.40 5.07 -12.58
N PRO A 101 2.92 4.03 -13.29
CA PRO A 101 3.50 3.68 -14.58
C PRO A 101 3.45 4.91 -15.47
N VAL A 102 4.60 5.31 -16.02
CA VAL A 102 4.65 6.38 -17.02
C VAL A 102 3.93 5.83 -18.24
N GLU A 103 2.77 6.38 -18.58
CA GLU A 103 2.08 6.04 -19.81
C GLU A 103 3.03 6.37 -20.96
N LYS A 104 3.56 5.33 -21.61
CA LYS A 104 4.28 5.50 -22.87
C LYS A 104 3.23 5.92 -23.89
N ILE A 105 3.24 7.20 -24.25
CA ILE A 105 2.47 7.76 -25.34
C ILE A 105 2.76 6.90 -26.57
N LYS A 106 1.72 6.23 -27.10
CA LYS A 106 1.78 5.54 -28.39
C LYS A 106 1.51 6.55 -29.50
#